data_AF-A0A430M599-F1
#
_entry.id   AF-A0A430M599-F1
#
_cell.length_a   1.000
_cell.length_b   1.000
_cell.length_c   1.000
_cell.angle_alpha   90.00
_cell.angle_beta   90.00
_cell.angle_gamma   90.00
#
_symmetry.space_group_name_H-M   'P 1'
#
loop_
_entity.id
_entity.type
_entity.pdbx_description
1 polymer ?
#
loop_
_entity_poly.entity_id
_entity_poly.type
_entity_poly.pdbx_seq_one_letter_code
_entity_poly.pdbx_strand_id
1 'polypeptide(L)'
;MATTHPIANNPSKLNEEPHAETDQKILNEINRHNHGIAEGFFQRFFKGPPLDNPLKKYAHHLRNSFVSRLPESEEKPDLPGTSHHFLFLSTTEYSWAKVQVIGLELDAEYYDHDSGLVQLYKYARKVFRSQPARLFLHGIYILGHVAELWVFDRLGMYHSTPLNLRDHPKGVADIFAHYLGLKDSDLGINPILRSDPTGLYILVKGESQTEPGLSQFYLEGEPIVSPEEIVSTRPICYRARISTSTRAEFVVKFTWRKEDWRSEYWEYWESEAQRWRVRRSEKDMLRLVKKRKVSGVMQMFGGRWRNG
;
A
#
# COMPACT_ATOMS: atom_id res chain seq x y z
N MET A 1 24.93 -2.19 58.83
CA MET A 1 23.52 -2.61 58.71
C MET A 1 22.87 -1.71 57.68
N ALA A 2 22.36 -2.33 56.61
CA ALA A 2 21.80 -1.67 55.44
C ALA A 2 20.35 -1.20 55.68
N THR A 3 19.91 -0.20 54.92
CA THR A 3 18.54 -0.12 54.39
C THR A 3 18.47 0.94 53.30
N THR A 4 18.75 0.53 52.06
CA THR A 4 18.33 1.21 50.84
C THR A 4 17.15 0.42 50.27
N HIS A 5 15.99 1.08 50.18
CA HIS A 5 14.82 0.55 49.49
C HIS A 5 15.02 0.67 47.97
N PRO A 6 14.82 -0.39 47.16
CA PRO A 6 14.62 -0.25 45.73
C PRO A 6 13.12 -0.21 45.40
N ILE A 7 12.72 0.84 44.69
CA ILE A 7 11.44 0.96 44.00
C ILE A 7 11.49 0.00 42.81
N ALA A 8 10.73 -1.09 42.87
CA ALA A 8 10.53 -1.98 41.73
C ALA A 8 9.57 -1.33 40.74
N ASN A 9 10.12 -0.84 39.62
CA ASN A 9 9.36 -0.57 38.41
C ASN A 9 8.85 -1.90 37.85
N ASN A 10 7.55 -2.15 37.94
CA ASN A 10 6.90 -3.26 37.28
C ASN A 10 6.49 -2.76 35.87
N PRO A 11 7.06 -3.26 34.77
CA PRO A 11 6.56 -2.93 33.45
C PRO A 11 5.21 -3.64 33.28
N SER A 12 4.19 -2.86 32.94
CA SER A 12 2.88 -3.34 32.54
C SER A 12 3.04 -4.37 31.41
N LYS A 13 2.75 -5.65 31.70
CA LYS A 13 2.51 -6.66 30.67
C LYS A 13 1.37 -6.15 29.78
N LEU A 14 1.73 -5.70 28.58
CA LEU A 14 0.79 -5.55 27.48
C LEU A 14 0.24 -6.96 27.21
N ASN A 15 -1.07 -7.10 27.32
CA ASN A 15 -1.76 -8.33 26.94
C ASN A 15 -1.61 -8.51 25.42
N GLU A 16 -0.68 -9.37 25.00
CA GLU A 16 -0.61 -9.83 23.62
C GLU A 16 -1.86 -10.68 23.34
N GLU A 17 -2.71 -10.24 22.41
CA GLU A 17 -3.82 -11.05 21.91
C GLU A 17 -3.26 -12.31 21.21
N PRO A 18 -3.93 -13.48 21.31
CA PRO A 18 -3.46 -14.68 20.63
C PRO A 18 -3.36 -14.46 19.11
N HIS A 19 -2.27 -14.94 18.49
CA HIS A 19 -2.05 -14.83 17.03
C HIS A 19 -3.26 -15.31 16.21
N ALA A 20 -3.91 -16.40 16.63
CA ALA A 20 -5.10 -16.94 15.96
C ALA A 20 -6.32 -15.99 15.99
N GLU A 21 -6.50 -15.21 17.06
CA GLU A 21 -7.58 -14.23 17.17
C GLU A 21 -7.32 -13.04 16.23
N THR A 22 -6.04 -12.67 16.08
CA THR A 22 -5.60 -11.64 15.13
C THR A 22 -5.83 -12.07 13.68
N ASP A 23 -5.56 -13.34 13.37
CA ASP A 23 -5.70 -13.88 12.01
C ASP A 23 -7.16 -13.98 11.58
N GLN A 24 -8.05 -14.39 12.49
CA GLN A 24 -9.48 -14.39 12.21
C GLN A 24 -10.02 -12.97 11.98
N LYS A 25 -9.54 -11.98 12.75
CA LYS A 25 -9.89 -10.56 12.53
C LYS A 25 -9.44 -10.08 11.14
N ILE A 26 -8.24 -10.46 10.72
CA ILE A 26 -7.70 -10.16 9.38
C ILE A 26 -8.54 -10.83 8.30
N LEU A 27 -8.83 -12.13 8.43
CA LEU A 27 -9.63 -12.86 7.46
C LEU A 27 -11.04 -12.27 7.30
N ASN A 28 -11.67 -11.86 8.42
CA ASN A 28 -12.96 -11.18 8.39
C ASN A 28 -12.89 -9.83 7.66
N GLU A 29 -11.79 -9.10 7.77
CA GLU A 29 -11.55 -7.85 7.02
C GLU A 29 -11.34 -8.13 5.54
N ILE A 30 -10.59 -9.19 5.20
CA ILE A 30 -10.38 -9.63 3.83
C ILE A 30 -11.73 -9.96 3.18
N ASN A 31 -12.52 -10.84 3.81
CA ASN A 31 -13.81 -11.29 3.30
C ASN A 31 -14.81 -10.14 3.12
N ARG A 32 -14.76 -9.11 3.99
CA ARG A 32 -15.63 -7.94 3.88
C ARG A 32 -15.31 -7.05 2.68
N HIS A 33 -14.04 -7.00 2.26
CA HIS A 33 -13.57 -6.05 1.26
C HIS A 33 -12.95 -6.70 0.01
N ASN A 34 -13.06 -8.02 -0.10
CA ASN A 34 -12.72 -8.75 -1.31
C ASN A 34 -13.87 -8.60 -2.32
N HIS A 35 -13.62 -7.87 -3.40
CA HIS A 35 -14.57 -7.66 -4.49
C HIS A 35 -14.52 -8.77 -5.55
N GLY A 36 -13.68 -9.78 -5.34
CA GLY A 36 -13.55 -10.95 -6.22
C GLY A 36 -12.79 -10.67 -7.51
N ILE A 37 -13.18 -11.41 -8.55
CA ILE A 37 -12.59 -11.29 -9.89
C ILE A 37 -13.05 -9.97 -10.52
N ALA A 38 -12.12 -9.04 -10.70
CA ALA A 38 -12.44 -7.79 -11.39
C ALA A 38 -12.60 -8.04 -12.90
N GLU A 39 -13.68 -7.52 -13.49
CA GLU A 39 -13.84 -7.51 -14.95
C GLU A 39 -12.64 -6.83 -15.61
N GLY A 40 -12.05 -7.49 -16.62
CA GLY A 40 -10.87 -6.99 -17.31
C GLY A 40 -9.63 -6.84 -16.41
N PHE A 41 -9.52 -7.61 -15.32
CA PHE A 41 -8.42 -7.51 -14.33
C PHE A 41 -7.03 -7.35 -14.97
N PHE A 42 -6.68 -8.24 -15.91
CA PHE A 42 -5.39 -8.20 -16.59
C PHE A 42 -5.23 -6.95 -17.45
N GLN A 43 -6.25 -6.55 -18.22
CA GLN A 43 -6.19 -5.31 -18.99
C GLN A 43 -6.02 -4.09 -18.09
N ARG A 44 -6.69 -4.09 -16.94
CA ARG A 44 -6.72 -2.97 -16.00
C ARG A 44 -5.40 -2.77 -15.28
N PHE A 45 -4.86 -3.84 -14.68
CA PHE A 45 -3.71 -3.75 -13.78
C PHE A 45 -2.40 -4.23 -14.42
N PHE A 46 -2.48 -4.99 -15.51
CA PHE A 46 -1.33 -5.57 -16.19
C PHE A 46 -1.19 -5.04 -17.64
N LYS A 47 -2.15 -4.26 -18.16
CA LYS A 47 -2.16 -3.81 -19.57
C LYS A 47 -2.15 -4.97 -20.58
N GLY A 48 -2.62 -6.13 -20.17
CA GLY A 48 -2.70 -7.35 -20.99
C GLY A 48 -2.47 -8.62 -20.17
N PRO A 49 -2.65 -9.81 -20.78
CA PRO A 49 -2.44 -11.08 -20.10
C PRO A 49 -0.97 -11.30 -19.72
N PRO A 50 -0.67 -11.62 -18.45
CA PRO A 50 0.72 -11.75 -17.97
C PRO A 50 1.45 -12.98 -18.52
N LEU A 51 0.74 -13.91 -19.15
CA LEU A 51 1.30 -15.15 -19.70
C LEU A 51 1.55 -15.10 -21.22
N ASP A 52 1.05 -14.07 -21.93
CA ASP A 52 1.06 -14.03 -23.40
C ASP A 52 2.21 -13.18 -23.99
N ASN A 53 2.94 -12.42 -23.17
CA ASN A 53 3.99 -11.52 -23.67
C ASN A 53 5.26 -11.51 -22.80
N PRO A 54 6.12 -12.53 -22.93
CA PRO A 54 7.37 -12.58 -22.20
C PRO A 54 8.30 -11.51 -22.75
N LEU A 55 8.45 -10.41 -22.02
CA LEU A 55 9.49 -9.43 -22.26
C LEU A 55 10.86 -10.07 -21.95
N LYS A 56 11.36 -10.92 -22.87
CA LYS A 56 12.65 -11.64 -22.79
C LYS A 56 13.82 -10.72 -22.41
N LYS A 57 13.71 -9.42 -22.71
CA LYS A 57 14.70 -8.39 -22.37
C LYS A 57 14.92 -8.18 -20.86
N TYR A 58 13.98 -8.60 -19.99
CA TYR A 58 14.11 -8.40 -18.53
C TYR A 58 14.60 -9.63 -17.76
N ALA A 59 14.94 -10.73 -18.44
CA ALA A 59 15.38 -11.96 -17.78
C ALA A 59 16.58 -11.75 -16.82
N HIS A 60 17.53 -10.88 -17.18
CA HIS A 60 18.67 -10.54 -16.32
C HIS A 60 18.26 -9.69 -15.10
N HIS A 61 17.21 -8.86 -15.22
CA HIS A 61 16.71 -8.03 -14.13
C HIS A 61 15.94 -8.83 -13.08
N LEU A 62 15.33 -9.96 -13.45
CA LEU A 62 14.63 -10.86 -12.52
C LEU A 62 15.50 -11.23 -11.32
N ARG A 63 16.78 -11.56 -11.55
CA ARG A 63 17.70 -12.01 -10.50
C ARG A 63 18.07 -10.93 -9.47
N ASN A 64 18.05 -9.66 -9.89
CA ASN A 64 18.50 -8.55 -9.03
C ASN A 64 17.34 -7.82 -8.36
N SER A 65 16.12 -7.95 -8.90
CA SER A 65 14.95 -7.19 -8.46
C SER A 65 13.93 -8.07 -7.75
N PHE A 66 13.78 -9.34 -8.14
CA PHE A 66 12.95 -10.31 -7.42
C PHE A 66 13.82 -11.16 -6.49
N VAL A 67 13.49 -11.15 -5.20
CA VAL A 67 14.18 -11.95 -4.18
C VAL A 67 13.20 -12.96 -3.59
N SER A 68 13.61 -14.22 -3.54
CA SER A 68 12.81 -15.37 -3.05
C SER A 68 12.88 -15.58 -1.54
N ARG A 69 13.42 -14.61 -0.78
CA ARG A 69 13.63 -14.75 0.66
C ARG A 69 13.35 -13.45 1.40
N LEU A 70 12.71 -13.59 2.57
CA LEU A 70 12.63 -12.55 3.59
C LEU A 70 14.08 -12.25 4.09
N PRO A 71 14.47 -10.99 4.26
CA PRO A 71 15.77 -10.68 4.85
C PRO A 71 15.87 -11.18 6.28
N GLU A 72 17.09 -11.45 6.74
CA GLU A 72 17.37 -12.01 8.06
C GLU A 72 16.95 -11.09 9.21
N SER A 73 16.77 -9.79 8.95
CA SER A 73 16.31 -8.80 9.93
C SER A 73 14.80 -8.77 10.14
N GLU A 74 14.02 -9.51 9.35
CA GLU A 74 12.57 -9.61 9.53
C GLU A 74 12.20 -10.83 10.37
N GLU A 75 11.13 -10.68 11.16
CA GLU A 75 10.50 -11.77 11.88
C GLU A 75 10.04 -12.86 10.89
N LYS A 76 10.26 -14.12 11.26
CA LYS A 76 9.84 -15.26 10.43
C LYS A 76 8.32 -15.18 10.18
N PRO A 77 7.86 -15.62 9.00
CA PRO A 77 6.44 -15.74 8.73
C PRO A 77 5.80 -16.66 9.77
N ASP A 78 4.50 -16.46 9.99
CA ASP A 78 3.72 -17.34 10.88
C ASP A 78 3.57 -18.76 10.27
N LEU A 79 3.79 -18.89 8.96
CA LEU A 79 3.65 -20.14 8.19
C LEU A 79 5.04 -20.79 7.91
N PRO A 80 5.34 -21.99 8.46
CA PRO A 80 6.63 -22.65 8.25
C PRO A 80 6.82 -23.24 6.84
N GLY A 81 8.05 -23.26 6.31
CA GLY A 81 8.32 -23.89 4.99
C GLY A 81 7.78 -23.13 3.77
N THR A 82 7.34 -21.89 3.97
CA THR A 82 6.79 -21.02 2.93
C THR A 82 7.88 -20.32 2.12
N SER A 83 7.63 -20.12 0.82
CA SER A 83 8.47 -19.30 -0.06
C SER A 83 7.87 -17.90 -0.22
N HIS A 84 8.72 -16.88 -0.19
CA HIS A 84 8.28 -15.48 -0.23
C HIS A 84 8.95 -14.78 -1.39
N HIS A 85 8.19 -13.99 -2.13
CA HIS A 85 8.71 -13.33 -3.32
C HIS A 85 8.51 -11.83 -3.18
N PHE A 86 9.57 -11.04 -3.32
CA PHE A 86 9.47 -9.58 -3.26
C PHE A 86 10.16 -8.95 -4.46
N LEU A 87 9.46 -8.02 -5.11
CA LEU A 87 10.05 -7.10 -6.08
C LEU A 87 10.34 -5.77 -5.37
N PHE A 88 11.51 -5.16 -5.57
CA PHE A 88 11.80 -3.81 -5.07
C PHE A 88 12.77 -3.01 -5.97
N LEU A 89 12.82 -1.68 -5.78
CA LEU A 89 13.73 -0.76 -6.47
C LEU A 89 15.04 -0.58 -5.67
N SER A 90 16.20 -0.66 -6.35
CA SER A 90 17.59 -0.43 -5.87
C SER A 90 18.30 -1.59 -5.13
N THR A 91 19.64 -1.63 -5.24
CA THR A 91 20.51 -2.74 -4.81
C THR A 91 20.87 -2.75 -3.32
N THR A 92 21.13 -3.98 -2.85
CA THR A 92 21.70 -4.48 -1.57
C THR A 92 20.89 -4.38 -0.29
N GLU A 93 20.15 -3.30 -0.01
CA GLU A 93 19.46 -3.17 1.29
C GLU A 93 17.94 -3.16 1.18
N TYR A 94 17.32 -4.18 1.76
CA TYR A 94 15.87 -4.35 1.83
C TYR A 94 15.21 -3.36 2.80
N SER A 95 14.05 -2.85 2.40
CA SER A 95 13.06 -2.29 3.33
C SER A 95 11.66 -2.34 2.73
N TRP A 96 10.62 -2.38 3.57
CA TRP A 96 9.22 -2.30 3.14
C TRP A 96 8.89 -1.02 2.36
N ALA A 97 9.67 0.06 2.55
CA ALA A 97 9.55 1.29 1.78
C ALA A 97 9.98 1.14 0.30
N LYS A 98 10.79 0.13 -0.03
CA LYS A 98 11.27 -0.15 -1.39
C LYS A 98 10.46 -1.22 -2.12
N VAL A 99 9.68 -2.04 -1.39
CA VAL A 99 8.88 -3.14 -1.95
C VAL A 99 7.82 -2.62 -2.93
N GLN A 100 7.81 -3.18 -4.14
CA GLN A 100 6.90 -2.86 -5.23
C GLN A 100 5.84 -3.92 -5.46
N VAL A 101 6.17 -5.20 -5.26
CA VAL A 101 5.25 -6.33 -5.39
C VAL A 101 5.57 -7.31 -4.28
N ILE A 102 4.53 -7.90 -3.68
CA ILE A 102 4.63 -8.96 -2.68
C ILE A 102 4.17 -10.29 -3.28
N GLY A 103 4.70 -11.39 -2.77
CA GLY A 103 4.34 -12.70 -3.25
C GLY A 103 4.53 -13.77 -2.18
N LEU A 104 3.67 -14.77 -2.23
CA LEU A 104 3.64 -15.90 -1.31
C LEU A 104 3.44 -17.19 -2.10
N GLU A 105 4.25 -18.18 -1.84
CA GLU A 105 4.13 -19.52 -2.42
C GLU A 105 4.07 -20.55 -1.30
N LEU A 106 2.97 -21.29 -1.27
CA LEU A 106 2.66 -22.32 -0.30
C LEU A 106 2.41 -23.65 -0.99
N ASP A 107 2.76 -24.73 -0.29
CA ASP A 107 2.41 -26.07 -0.69
C ASP A 107 0.95 -26.38 -0.30
N ALA A 108 0.15 -26.78 -1.29
CA ALA A 108 -1.27 -27.10 -1.12
C ALA A 108 -1.51 -28.36 -0.27
N GLU A 109 -0.48 -29.17 -0.02
CA GLU A 109 -0.56 -30.32 0.89
C GLU A 109 -0.61 -29.91 2.36
N TYR A 110 -0.02 -28.76 2.71
CA TYR A 110 0.16 -28.33 4.10
C TYR A 110 -0.68 -27.09 4.48
N TYR A 111 -1.13 -26.32 3.50
CA TYR A 111 -1.78 -25.03 3.73
C TYR A 111 -3.10 -24.89 2.97
N ASP A 112 -4.07 -24.28 3.63
CA ASP A 112 -5.29 -23.79 2.98
C ASP A 112 -5.09 -22.39 2.38
N HIS A 113 -6.02 -22.01 1.51
CA HIS A 113 -6.00 -20.72 0.80
C HIS A 113 -6.09 -19.51 1.73
N ASP A 114 -6.95 -19.59 2.76
CA ASP A 114 -7.22 -18.46 3.66
C ASP A 114 -5.99 -18.12 4.51
N SER A 115 -5.27 -19.14 5.01
CA SER A 115 -4.04 -18.95 5.79
C SER A 115 -2.97 -18.20 5.00
N GLY A 116 -2.78 -18.58 3.73
CA GLY A 116 -1.85 -17.88 2.83
C GLY A 116 -2.32 -16.48 2.47
N LEU A 117 -3.61 -16.28 2.23
CA LEU A 117 -4.15 -14.96 1.94
C LEU A 117 -4.02 -14.01 3.14
N VAL A 118 -4.23 -14.48 4.37
CA VAL A 118 -3.95 -13.74 5.61
C VAL A 118 -2.49 -13.33 5.67
N GLN A 119 -1.56 -14.25 5.39
CA GLN A 119 -0.13 -13.95 5.41
C GLN A 119 0.27 -12.92 4.32
N LEU A 120 -0.28 -13.04 3.11
CA LEU A 120 -0.07 -12.08 2.04
C LEU A 120 -0.63 -10.69 2.41
N TYR A 121 -1.80 -10.65 3.06
CA TYR A 121 -2.40 -9.41 3.54
C TYR A 121 -1.56 -8.73 4.64
N LYS A 122 -0.95 -9.51 5.53
CA LYS A 122 0.01 -9.00 6.53
C LYS A 122 1.18 -8.29 5.85
N TYR A 123 1.72 -8.84 4.75
CA TYR A 123 2.77 -8.14 3.97
C TYR A 123 2.24 -6.89 3.28
N ALA A 124 1.03 -6.95 2.73
CA ALA A 124 0.41 -5.76 2.14
C ALA A 124 0.28 -4.63 3.18
N ARG A 125 -0.13 -4.95 4.42
CA ARG A 125 -0.16 -3.98 5.52
C ARG A 125 1.22 -3.38 5.82
N LYS A 126 2.28 -4.20 5.86
CA LYS A 126 3.65 -3.69 6.07
C LYS A 126 4.06 -2.71 4.97
N VAL A 127 3.78 -3.04 3.70
CA VAL A 127 4.03 -2.13 2.56
C VAL A 127 3.22 -0.83 2.68
N PHE A 128 1.92 -0.90 2.94
CA PHE A 128 1.08 0.29 3.09
C PHE A 128 1.46 1.15 4.31
N ARG A 129 2.05 0.57 5.35
CA ARG A 129 2.60 1.32 6.49
C ARG A 129 3.87 2.07 6.11
N SER A 130 4.75 1.46 5.33
CA SER A 130 6.01 2.09 4.87
C SER A 130 5.84 2.96 3.62
N GLN A 131 4.72 2.82 2.91
CA GLN A 131 4.37 3.64 1.75
C GLN A 131 2.91 4.14 1.87
N PRO A 132 2.59 4.99 2.87
CA PRO A 132 1.21 5.33 3.20
C PRO A 132 0.40 5.84 2.00
N ALA A 133 0.96 6.79 1.26
CA ALA A 133 0.30 7.43 0.13
C ALA A 133 0.29 6.60 -1.17
N ARG A 134 0.74 5.34 -1.15
CA ARG A 134 0.65 4.40 -2.29
C ARG A 134 -0.80 4.19 -2.74
N LEU A 135 -1.03 4.14 -4.05
CA LEU A 135 -2.36 4.03 -4.68
C LEU A 135 -2.96 2.62 -4.58
N PHE A 136 -2.16 1.62 -4.91
CA PHE A 136 -2.52 0.21 -4.80
C PHE A 136 -1.23 -0.62 -4.76
N LEU A 137 -1.33 -1.88 -4.35
CA LEU A 137 -0.22 -2.82 -4.27
C LEU A 137 -0.60 -4.10 -5.00
N HIS A 138 0.32 -4.61 -5.81
CA HIS A 138 0.19 -5.92 -6.41
C HIS A 138 0.68 -7.02 -5.48
N GLY A 139 -0.01 -8.15 -5.52
CA GLY A 139 0.33 -9.39 -4.84
C GLY A 139 0.31 -10.58 -5.77
N ILE A 140 1.07 -11.61 -5.43
CA ILE A 140 1.04 -12.90 -6.13
C ILE A 140 0.84 -13.97 -5.07
N TYR A 141 -0.20 -14.77 -5.20
CA TYR A 141 -0.41 -15.90 -4.32
C TYR A 141 -0.35 -17.20 -5.12
N ILE A 142 0.60 -18.07 -4.78
CA ILE A 142 0.75 -19.39 -5.40
C ILE A 142 0.44 -20.43 -4.33
N LEU A 143 -0.54 -21.29 -4.62
CA LEU A 143 -0.90 -22.44 -3.79
C LEU A 143 -0.76 -23.71 -4.64
N GLY A 144 0.31 -24.47 -4.39
CA GLY A 144 0.72 -25.59 -5.24
C GLY A 144 1.01 -25.12 -6.68
N HIS A 145 0.12 -25.45 -7.61
CA HIS A 145 0.26 -25.13 -9.03
C HIS A 145 -0.75 -24.08 -9.52
N VAL A 146 -1.48 -23.45 -8.60
CA VAL A 146 -2.47 -22.42 -8.91
C VAL A 146 -1.91 -21.08 -8.48
N ALA A 147 -1.86 -20.12 -9.41
CA ALA A 147 -1.43 -18.75 -9.14
C ALA A 147 -2.62 -17.78 -9.24
N GLU A 148 -2.76 -16.92 -8.26
CA GLU A 148 -3.69 -15.80 -8.25
C GLU A 148 -2.91 -14.49 -8.18
N LEU A 149 -3.24 -13.55 -9.06
CA LEU A 149 -2.68 -12.20 -9.01
C LEU A 149 -3.65 -11.31 -8.25
N TRP A 150 -3.15 -10.59 -7.26
CA TRP A 150 -3.93 -9.78 -6.34
C TRP A 150 -3.62 -8.30 -6.50
N VAL A 151 -4.62 -7.45 -6.28
CA VAL A 151 -4.44 -6.00 -6.13
C VAL A 151 -5.15 -5.56 -4.85
N PHE A 152 -4.39 -4.93 -3.97
CA PHE A 152 -4.86 -4.33 -2.72
C PHE A 152 -4.90 -2.81 -2.90
N ASP A 153 -6.05 -2.18 -2.68
CA ASP A 153 -6.16 -0.72 -2.63
C ASP A 153 -7.00 -0.26 -1.43
N ARG A 154 -7.13 1.06 -1.26
CA ARG A 154 -7.86 1.63 -0.12
C ARG A 154 -9.38 1.43 -0.17
N LEU A 155 -9.91 0.91 -1.28
CA LEU A 155 -11.33 0.62 -1.49
C LEU A 155 -11.64 -0.89 -1.43
N GLY A 156 -10.64 -1.75 -1.54
CA GLY A 156 -10.80 -3.18 -1.42
C GLY A 156 -9.68 -4.00 -2.04
N MET A 157 -9.96 -5.29 -2.17
CA MET A 157 -9.07 -6.28 -2.77
C MET A 157 -9.75 -6.88 -4.00
N TYR A 158 -8.93 -7.19 -5.00
CA TYR A 158 -9.35 -7.77 -6.26
C TYR A 158 -8.34 -8.84 -6.63
N HIS A 159 -8.78 -9.88 -7.31
CA HIS A 159 -7.86 -10.89 -7.82
C HIS A 159 -8.17 -11.28 -9.26
N SER A 160 -7.20 -11.91 -9.91
CA SER A 160 -7.39 -12.51 -11.22
C SER A 160 -8.27 -13.75 -11.12
N THR A 161 -8.73 -14.23 -12.27
CA THR A 161 -9.03 -15.66 -12.41
C THR A 161 -7.80 -16.49 -12.02
N PRO A 162 -7.95 -17.61 -11.29
CA PRO A 162 -6.82 -18.48 -10.98
C PRO A 162 -6.14 -18.99 -12.26
N LEU A 163 -4.81 -18.99 -12.25
CA LEU A 163 -3.97 -19.43 -13.36
C LEU A 163 -3.38 -20.80 -13.02
N ASN A 164 -3.61 -21.80 -13.87
CA ASN A 164 -3.02 -23.11 -13.70
C ASN A 164 -1.60 -23.14 -14.28
N LEU A 165 -0.59 -23.15 -13.41
CA LEU A 165 0.81 -23.15 -13.80
C LEU A 165 1.25 -24.45 -14.48
N ARG A 166 0.49 -25.55 -14.37
CA ARG A 166 0.80 -26.80 -15.12
C ARG A 166 0.67 -26.60 -16.62
N ASP A 167 -0.27 -25.76 -17.04
CA ASP A 167 -0.52 -25.46 -18.46
C ASP A 167 0.53 -24.49 -19.02
N HIS A 168 1.31 -23.86 -18.13
CA HIS A 168 2.30 -22.84 -18.46
C HIS A 168 3.64 -23.13 -17.79
N PRO A 169 4.51 -23.96 -18.41
CA PRO A 169 5.80 -24.37 -17.82
C PRO A 169 6.75 -23.22 -17.41
N LYS A 170 6.54 -22.02 -17.96
CA LYS A 170 7.28 -20.79 -17.63
C LYS A 170 6.46 -19.75 -16.88
N GLY A 171 5.24 -20.09 -16.46
CA GLY A 171 4.23 -19.14 -16.00
C GLY A 171 4.69 -18.24 -14.85
N VAL A 172 5.41 -18.79 -13.87
CA VAL A 172 5.98 -17.99 -12.76
C VAL A 172 6.99 -16.96 -13.28
N ALA A 173 7.89 -17.37 -14.17
CA ALA A 173 8.89 -16.46 -14.76
C ALA A 173 8.24 -15.41 -15.67
N ASP A 174 7.20 -15.79 -16.41
CA ASP A 174 6.46 -14.87 -17.30
C ASP A 174 5.69 -13.82 -16.48
N ILE A 175 5.01 -14.23 -15.40
CA ILE A 175 4.35 -13.32 -14.45
C ILE A 175 5.36 -12.32 -13.89
N PHE A 176 6.52 -12.77 -13.40
CA PHE A 176 7.54 -11.87 -12.86
C PHE A 176 8.12 -10.93 -13.93
N ALA A 177 8.39 -11.45 -15.13
CA ALA A 177 8.88 -10.63 -16.24
C ALA A 177 7.87 -9.53 -16.63
N HIS A 178 6.59 -9.83 -16.52
CA HIS A 178 5.52 -8.86 -16.74
C HIS A 178 5.55 -7.73 -15.71
N TYR A 179 5.68 -8.05 -14.42
CA TYR A 179 5.82 -7.05 -13.36
C TYR A 179 7.01 -6.12 -13.55
N LEU A 180 8.15 -6.64 -14.04
CA LEU A 180 9.32 -5.81 -14.36
C LEU A 180 9.08 -4.81 -15.50
N GLY A 181 8.10 -5.10 -16.37
CA GLY A 181 7.69 -4.21 -17.46
C GLY A 181 6.74 -3.09 -17.02
N LEU A 182 6.16 -3.17 -15.82
CA LEU A 182 5.23 -2.16 -15.32
C LEU A 182 5.97 -0.90 -14.88
N LYS A 183 5.36 0.26 -15.18
CA LYS A 183 5.86 1.57 -14.70
C LYS A 183 5.44 1.77 -13.24
N ASP A 184 6.07 2.69 -12.54
CA ASP A 184 5.74 3.07 -11.16
C ASP A 184 4.23 3.32 -10.96
N SER A 185 3.58 4.02 -11.89
CA SER A 185 2.13 4.26 -11.84
C SER A 185 1.29 2.98 -11.98
N ASP A 186 1.73 2.03 -12.80
CA ASP A 186 1.06 0.74 -12.99
C ASP A 186 1.34 -0.22 -11.83
N LEU A 187 2.42 0.02 -11.06
CA LEU A 187 2.68 -0.63 -9.77
C LEU A 187 1.92 0.02 -8.61
N GLY A 188 1.23 1.15 -8.85
CA GLY A 188 0.45 1.86 -7.85
C GLY A 188 1.26 2.83 -6.99
N ILE A 189 2.47 3.21 -7.41
CA ILE A 189 3.18 4.34 -6.83
C ILE A 189 2.44 5.63 -7.18
N ASN A 190 2.29 6.50 -6.19
CA ASN A 190 1.52 7.72 -6.33
C ASN A 190 2.26 8.74 -7.21
N PRO A 191 1.71 9.07 -8.40
CA PRO A 191 2.37 9.95 -9.35
C PRO A 191 2.33 11.43 -8.94
N ILE A 192 1.78 11.77 -7.78
CA ILE A 192 1.89 13.11 -7.19
C ILE A 192 3.17 13.20 -6.33
N LEU A 193 3.58 12.09 -5.72
CA LEU A 193 4.79 12.03 -4.93
C LEU A 193 6.03 12.00 -5.82
N ARG A 194 7.03 12.76 -5.42
CA ARG A 194 8.37 12.76 -5.99
C ARG A 194 9.38 12.55 -4.87
N SER A 195 10.57 12.12 -5.24
CA SER A 195 11.70 11.97 -4.32
C SER A 195 12.94 12.60 -4.91
N ASP A 196 13.74 13.22 -4.06
CA ASP A 196 15.11 13.64 -4.35
C ASP A 196 15.99 13.34 -3.10
N PRO A 197 17.29 13.70 -3.09
CA PRO A 197 18.13 13.48 -1.91
C PRO A 197 17.66 14.17 -0.61
N THR A 198 16.82 15.20 -0.68
CA THR A 198 16.24 15.88 0.48
C THR A 198 15.08 15.09 1.08
N GLY A 199 14.33 14.37 0.24
CA GLY A 199 13.27 13.47 0.66
C GLY A 199 12.07 13.45 -0.28
N LEU A 200 10.93 13.00 0.25
CA LEU A 200 9.66 12.99 -0.48
C LEU A 200 9.08 14.39 -0.57
N TYR A 201 8.57 14.76 -1.73
CA TYR A 201 7.92 16.04 -1.95
C TYR A 201 6.79 15.95 -2.96
N ILE A 202 5.99 17.01 -3.02
CA ILE A 202 4.98 17.24 -4.04
C ILE A 202 5.18 18.59 -4.71
N LEU A 203 4.67 18.72 -5.92
CA LEU A 203 4.69 19.96 -6.68
C LEU A 203 3.29 20.57 -6.71
N VAL A 204 3.20 21.87 -6.42
CA VAL A 204 1.94 22.61 -6.37
C VAL A 204 2.10 23.88 -7.18
N LYS A 205 1.15 24.16 -8.08
CA LYS A 205 1.11 25.45 -8.77
C LYS A 205 0.56 26.50 -7.82
N GLY A 206 1.26 27.62 -7.67
CA GLY A 206 0.70 28.79 -6.97
C GLY A 206 -0.49 29.38 -7.75
N GLU A 207 -1.46 29.95 -7.04
CA GLU A 207 -2.61 30.66 -7.62
C GLU A 207 -2.26 32.06 -8.16
N SER A 208 -1.04 32.53 -7.90
CA SER A 208 -0.58 33.85 -8.32
C SER A 208 -0.31 33.92 -9.82
N GLN A 209 -0.98 34.84 -10.52
CA GLN A 209 -0.76 35.13 -11.94
C GLN A 209 0.62 35.77 -12.22
N THR A 210 1.33 36.26 -11.20
CA THR A 210 2.61 36.98 -11.37
C THR A 210 3.86 36.13 -11.18
N GLU A 211 3.73 34.92 -10.61
CA GLU A 211 4.83 33.96 -10.40
C GLU A 211 4.31 32.54 -10.74
N PRO A 212 4.26 32.14 -12.02
CA PRO A 212 3.70 30.84 -12.45
C PRO A 212 4.58 29.63 -12.09
N GLY A 213 5.35 29.70 -11.00
CA GLY A 213 6.26 28.66 -10.54
C GLY A 213 5.57 27.52 -9.80
N LEU A 214 6.04 26.30 -10.02
CA LEU A 214 5.72 25.14 -9.18
C LEU A 214 6.50 25.26 -7.87
N SER A 215 5.79 25.28 -6.74
CA SER A 215 6.40 25.21 -5.42
C SER A 215 6.55 23.76 -4.96
N GLN A 216 7.73 23.43 -4.43
CA GLN A 216 8.05 22.13 -3.85
C GLN A 216 7.70 22.12 -2.36
N PHE A 217 6.86 21.18 -1.96
CA PHE A 217 6.52 20.92 -0.56
C PHE A 217 7.07 19.56 -0.15
N TYR A 218 8.12 19.60 0.67
CA TYR A 218 8.75 18.40 1.24
C TYR A 218 7.90 17.85 2.38
N LEU A 219 7.60 16.56 2.32
CA LEU A 219 6.87 15.83 3.35
C LEU A 219 7.86 15.40 4.45
N GLU A 220 7.52 15.69 5.71
CA GLU A 220 8.34 15.28 6.85
C GLU A 220 8.09 13.81 7.19
N GLY A 221 9.11 12.96 7.05
CA GLY A 221 9.17 11.60 7.60
C GLY A 221 7.85 10.81 7.46
N GLU A 222 7.34 10.33 8.60
CA GLU A 222 6.09 9.58 8.70
C GLU A 222 4.85 10.49 8.77
N PRO A 223 3.71 10.04 8.22
CA PRO A 223 2.47 10.81 8.30
C PRO A 223 2.00 10.98 9.75
N ILE A 224 1.44 12.16 10.03
CA ILE A 224 0.82 12.48 11.33
C ILE A 224 -0.57 11.82 11.50
N VAL A 225 -1.16 11.36 10.40
CA VAL A 225 -2.38 10.55 10.36
C VAL A 225 -2.24 9.52 9.24
N SER A 226 -2.40 8.24 9.55
CA SER A 226 -2.52 7.15 8.58
C SER A 226 -3.47 6.09 9.12
N PRO A 227 -4.31 5.45 8.29
CA PRO A 227 -5.05 4.25 8.71
C PRO A 227 -4.10 3.06 8.93
N GLU A 228 -4.48 2.18 9.85
CA GLU A 228 -3.79 0.89 10.06
C GLU A 228 -4.29 -0.16 9.07
N GLU A 229 -5.58 -0.12 8.76
CA GLU A 229 -6.21 -0.96 7.75
C GLU A 229 -5.80 -0.53 6.34
N ILE A 230 -5.70 -1.49 5.43
CA ILE A 230 -5.50 -1.18 4.01
C ILE A 230 -6.75 -0.49 3.49
N VAL A 231 -7.91 -1.12 3.66
CA VAL A 231 -9.18 -0.61 3.17
C VAL A 231 -9.72 0.44 4.13
N SER A 232 -9.65 1.71 3.74
CA SER A 232 -10.02 2.83 4.59
C SER A 232 -10.30 4.09 3.78
N THR A 233 -11.35 4.82 4.15
CA THR A 233 -11.61 6.17 3.62
C THR A 233 -10.91 7.26 4.44
N ARG A 234 -10.14 6.90 5.48
CA ARG A 234 -9.44 7.87 6.31
C ARG A 234 -8.32 8.53 5.50
N PRO A 235 -8.13 9.85 5.65
CA PRO A 235 -7.06 10.55 4.95
C PRO A 235 -5.69 10.15 5.49
N ILE A 236 -4.68 10.38 4.66
CA ILE A 236 -3.27 10.30 5.05
C ILE A 236 -2.74 11.72 5.10
N CYS A 237 -2.17 12.12 6.23
CA CYS A 237 -1.75 13.50 6.44
C CYS A 237 -0.26 13.55 6.76
N TYR A 238 0.47 14.39 6.04
CA TYR A 238 1.88 14.67 6.29
C TYR A 238 2.03 16.11 6.75
N ARG A 239 2.99 16.36 7.66
CA ARG A 239 3.54 17.71 7.78
C ARG A 239 4.40 17.98 6.56
N ALA A 240 4.40 19.23 6.12
CA ALA A 240 5.19 19.64 4.97
C ALA A 240 5.79 21.03 5.17
N ARG A 241 6.93 21.24 4.52
CA ARG A 241 7.63 22.52 4.45
C ARG A 241 7.95 22.85 3.01
N ILE A 242 7.90 24.13 2.65
CA ILE A 242 8.43 24.60 1.38
C ILE A 242 9.96 24.57 1.43
N SER A 243 10.63 24.39 0.28
CA SER A 243 12.10 24.28 0.21
C SER A 243 12.85 25.43 0.92
N THR A 244 12.29 26.64 0.87
CA THR A 244 12.85 27.85 1.48
C THR A 244 12.64 27.95 3.00
N SER A 245 11.81 27.08 3.59
CA SER A 245 11.54 27.08 5.04
C SER A 245 12.18 25.88 5.75
N THR A 246 12.68 26.15 6.95
CA THR A 246 13.21 25.15 7.89
C THR A 246 12.14 24.63 8.85
N ARG A 247 10.92 25.18 8.82
CA ARG A 247 9.80 24.77 9.69
C ARG A 247 8.67 24.18 8.85
N ALA A 248 8.09 23.07 9.31
CA ALA A 248 6.85 22.59 8.72
C ALA A 248 5.70 23.54 9.03
N GLU A 249 5.21 24.14 7.97
CA GLU A 249 4.18 25.17 7.93
C GLU A 249 2.87 24.63 7.36
N PHE A 250 2.89 23.46 6.71
CA PHE A 250 1.74 22.95 5.99
C PHE A 250 1.40 21.52 6.42
N VAL A 251 0.14 21.14 6.23
CA VAL A 251 -0.31 19.74 6.25
C VAL A 251 -0.77 19.36 4.86
N VAL A 252 -0.14 18.35 4.26
CA VAL A 252 -0.59 17.75 3.01
C VAL A 252 -1.48 16.56 3.33
N LYS A 253 -2.71 16.58 2.82
CA LYS A 253 -3.74 15.58 3.05
C LYS A 253 -4.02 14.81 1.77
N PHE A 254 -3.75 13.52 1.74
CA PHE A 254 -4.20 12.62 0.70
C PHE A 254 -5.56 12.04 1.07
N THR A 255 -6.54 12.22 0.19
CA THR A 255 -7.88 11.65 0.32
C THR A 255 -8.18 10.70 -0.82
N TRP A 256 -8.84 9.61 -0.47
CA TRP A 256 -9.33 8.61 -1.41
C TRP A 256 -10.78 8.91 -1.71
N ARG A 257 -11.08 9.12 -2.98
CA ARG A 257 -12.46 9.18 -3.44
C ARG A 257 -12.78 7.86 -4.11
N LYS A 258 -13.94 7.30 -3.76
CA LYS A 258 -14.56 6.32 -4.63
C LYS A 258 -14.95 7.10 -5.89
N GLU A 259 -14.33 6.78 -7.01
CA GLU A 259 -14.88 7.21 -8.29
C GLU A 259 -16.10 6.34 -8.55
N ASP A 260 -17.28 6.95 -8.54
CA ASP A 260 -18.52 6.27 -8.87
C ASP A 260 -18.55 6.00 -10.37
N TRP A 261 -18.32 4.75 -10.74
CA TRP A 261 -18.45 4.26 -12.11
C TRP A 261 -19.91 3.84 -12.44
N ARG A 262 -20.92 4.53 -11.92
CA ARG A 262 -22.34 4.23 -12.24
C ARG A 262 -23.18 5.51 -12.40
N SER A 263 -23.58 5.78 -13.65
CA SER A 263 -24.79 6.46 -14.18
C SER A 263 -25.57 7.43 -13.27
N GLU A 264 -25.94 8.58 -13.86
CA GLU A 264 -26.75 9.75 -13.44
C GLU A 264 -27.92 9.62 -12.42
N TYR A 265 -28.11 8.52 -11.70
CA TYR A 265 -29.21 8.34 -10.74
C TYR A 265 -28.81 8.35 -9.24
N TRP A 266 -27.53 8.52 -8.90
CA TRP A 266 -27.03 8.51 -7.51
C TRP A 266 -26.82 9.89 -6.86
N GLU A 267 -26.94 10.99 -7.62
CA GLU A 267 -26.56 12.34 -7.17
C GLU A 267 -27.36 12.90 -5.97
N TYR A 268 -28.51 12.32 -5.63
CA TYR A 268 -29.39 12.89 -4.60
C TYR A 268 -29.12 12.39 -3.17
N TRP A 269 -28.79 11.13 -2.96
CA TRP A 269 -28.64 10.56 -1.59
C TRP A 269 -27.21 10.62 -1.03
N GLU A 270 -26.20 10.65 -1.90
CA GLU A 270 -24.79 10.64 -1.47
C GLU A 270 -24.25 12.02 -1.09
N SER A 271 -24.87 13.08 -1.63
CA SER A 271 -24.53 14.48 -1.32
C SER A 271 -24.74 14.82 0.16
N GLU A 272 -25.78 14.28 0.81
CA GLU A 272 -26.01 14.46 2.24
C GLU A 272 -25.07 13.59 3.10
N ALA A 273 -24.90 12.30 2.77
CA ALA A 273 -24.03 11.40 3.53
C ALA A 273 -22.54 11.80 3.48
N GLN A 274 -22.05 12.28 2.33
CA GLN A 274 -20.70 12.81 2.17
C GLN A 274 -20.51 14.16 2.88
N ARG A 275 -21.52 15.04 2.86
CA ARG A 275 -21.50 16.32 3.60
C ARG A 275 -21.34 16.14 5.11
N TRP A 276 -21.90 15.05 5.67
CA TRP A 276 -21.74 14.73 7.09
C TRP A 276 -20.42 14.00 7.42
N ARG A 277 -19.90 13.12 6.56
CA ARG A 277 -18.64 12.37 6.82
C ARG A 277 -17.37 13.23 6.61
N VAL A 278 -17.35 14.13 5.63
CA VAL A 278 -16.19 14.99 5.35
C VAL A 278 -15.94 15.96 6.50
N ARG A 279 -17.00 16.53 7.09
CA ARG A 279 -16.90 17.49 8.21
C ARG A 279 -16.26 16.91 9.47
N ARG A 280 -16.43 15.62 9.77
CA ARG A 280 -15.78 14.99 10.95
C ARG A 280 -14.26 14.90 10.76
N SER A 281 -13.82 14.32 9.64
CA SER A 281 -12.39 14.15 9.38
C SER A 281 -11.65 15.48 9.25
N GLU A 282 -12.27 16.47 8.61
CA GLU A 282 -11.71 17.81 8.50
C GLU A 282 -11.65 18.52 9.84
N LYS A 283 -12.70 18.42 10.67
CA LYS A 283 -12.68 18.98 12.03
C LYS A 283 -11.60 18.35 12.90
N ASP A 284 -11.39 17.04 12.82
CA ASP A 284 -10.33 16.36 13.57
C ASP A 284 -8.92 16.72 13.05
N MET A 285 -8.77 16.93 11.75
CA MET A 285 -7.54 17.47 11.19
C MET A 285 -7.30 18.93 11.60
N LEU A 286 -8.31 19.80 11.55
CA LEU A 286 -8.18 21.19 12.00
C LEU A 286 -7.87 21.25 13.50
N ARG A 287 -8.41 20.32 14.30
CA ARG A 287 -7.98 20.11 15.69
C ARG A 287 -6.53 19.68 15.78
N LEU A 288 -6.08 18.76 14.93
CA LEU A 288 -4.69 18.31 14.86
C LEU A 288 -3.74 19.46 14.47
N VAL A 289 -4.11 20.26 13.46
CA VAL A 289 -3.42 21.47 13.00
C VAL A 289 -3.28 22.46 14.15
N LYS A 290 -4.39 22.75 14.86
CA LYS A 290 -4.41 23.63 16.03
C LYS A 290 -3.54 23.08 17.17
N LYS A 291 -3.62 21.78 17.45
CA LYS A 291 -2.82 21.10 18.48
C LYS A 291 -1.31 21.11 18.14
N ARG A 292 -0.96 21.00 16.86
CA ARG A 292 0.43 20.92 16.39
C ARG A 292 0.99 22.24 15.84
N LYS A 293 0.24 23.36 15.97
CA LYS A 293 0.64 24.72 15.54
C LYS A 293 1.09 24.81 14.07
N VAL A 294 0.38 24.15 13.16
CA VAL A 294 0.69 24.18 11.72
C VAL A 294 -0.07 25.33 11.03
N SER A 295 0.51 25.98 10.01
CA SER A 295 0.00 27.21 9.39
C SER A 295 -0.93 27.02 8.17
N GLY A 296 -1.12 25.80 7.65
CA GLY A 296 -2.04 25.56 6.52
C GLY A 296 -2.38 24.09 6.26
N VAL A 297 -3.42 23.82 5.47
CA VAL A 297 -3.84 22.48 5.02
C VAL A 297 -4.01 22.48 3.51
N MET A 298 -3.41 21.51 2.82
CA MET A 298 -3.56 21.29 1.40
C MET A 298 -4.14 19.91 1.13
N GLN A 299 -5.24 19.85 0.37
CA GLN A 299 -5.92 18.59 0.07
C GLN A 299 -5.59 18.09 -1.34
N MET A 300 -5.07 16.88 -1.39
CA MET A 300 -4.79 16.12 -2.59
C MET A 300 -5.81 14.99 -2.74
N PHE A 301 -6.25 14.77 -3.96
CA PHE A 301 -7.14 13.66 -4.30
C PHE A 301 -6.30 12.56 -4.96
N GLY A 302 -6.35 11.35 -4.39
CA GLY A 302 -5.92 10.15 -5.07
C GLY A 302 -7.02 9.76 -6.06
N GLY A 303 -6.77 9.94 -7.35
CA GLY A 303 -7.62 9.41 -8.42
C GLY A 303 -7.20 7.99 -8.81
N ARG A 304 -8.15 7.19 -9.31
CA ARG A 304 -7.84 5.95 -10.06
C ARG A 304 -7.68 6.37 -11.53
N TRP A 305 -6.67 5.82 -12.22
CA TRP A 305 -6.40 6.18 -13.61
C TRP A 305 -7.58 5.80 -14.52
N ARG A 306 -7.99 6.73 -15.39
CA ARG A 306 -8.90 6.48 -16.52
C ARG A 306 -8.09 5.83 -17.65
N ASN A 307 -8.53 4.66 -18.14
CA ASN A 307 -8.04 4.15 -19.41
C ASN A 307 -8.64 5.04 -20.52
N GLY A 308 -7.77 5.72 -21.27
CA GLY A 308 -8.05 6.07 -22.67
C GLY A 308 -7.61 4.93 -23.57
#